data_AF-A0A355M8D4-F1
#
_entry.id   AF-A0A355M8D4-F1
#
_cell.length_a   1.000
_cell.length_b   1.000
_cell.length_c   1.000
_cell.angle_alpha   90.00
_cell.angle_beta   90.00
_cell.angle_gamma   90.00
#
_symmetry.space_group_name_H-M   'P 1'
#
loop_
_entity.id
_entity.type
_entity.pdbx_description
1 polymer ?
#
loop_
_entity_poly.entity_id
_entity_poly.type
_entity_poly.pdbx_seq_one_letter_code
_entity_poly.pdbx_strand_id
1 'polypeptide(L)'
;MNRIQQKKDYLKQSLSLLRDKFSNIPADKSVIHKVASPLRLEHAKGIVADAILKIMNDHNLQMLALLVNSCRSEVVKILNEYSEKYFKELKWAVIDEFGSVILKLNTNIATHNYLLPPLLDDLEESSESSDFYAKSTNYFSAINQNLLKIVIYHWRLFKNATEQGYLSASELILKSNVSQASVSNFIRYSLEKNYLLKHKIHNLYKFNNNCLEDLLEDWSFYYKNNYGKAIRFISYDTTYSIDTLLLKVKVLRDHNIRIAIGGFLALELQKLNYVSDIPDIRIYTDNIKYTKDELDLIEYQSQDDVTGRKIIELVSPKAEASIFSHIMNKDIPICDIIQCYLDVRHKASRGMEQADFIKKSVLL
;
A
#
# COMPACT_ATOMS: atom_id res chain seq x y z
N MET A 1 21.49 9.89 -9.52
CA MET A 1 20.91 11.26 -9.51
C MET A 1 20.44 11.62 -8.09
N ASN A 2 20.51 12.87 -7.63
CA ASN A 2 20.03 13.24 -6.28
C ASN A 2 18.50 13.05 -6.23
N ARG A 3 17.99 12.23 -5.30
CA ARG A 3 16.56 11.89 -5.17
C ARG A 3 15.64 13.12 -5.04
N ILE A 4 16.14 14.22 -4.46
CA ILE A 4 15.39 15.49 -4.37
C ILE A 4 15.27 16.15 -5.75
N GLN A 5 16.31 16.02 -6.59
CA GLN A 5 16.31 16.56 -7.94
C GLN A 5 15.35 15.78 -8.84
N GLN A 6 15.38 14.44 -8.82
CA GLN A 6 14.40 13.57 -9.48
C GLN A 6 12.94 13.99 -9.16
N LYS A 7 12.64 14.18 -7.88
CA LYS A 7 11.32 14.62 -7.41
C LYS A 7 10.93 16.01 -7.92
N LYS A 8 11.89 16.95 -7.99
CA LYS A 8 11.65 18.26 -8.58
C LYS A 8 11.40 18.16 -10.08
N ASP A 9 12.15 17.33 -10.79
CA ASP A 9 12.00 17.14 -12.24
C ASP A 9 10.65 16.49 -12.57
N TYR A 10 10.22 15.50 -11.77
CA TYR A 10 8.87 14.93 -11.85
C TYR A 10 7.77 15.97 -11.63
N LEU A 11 7.92 16.81 -10.60
CA LEU A 11 6.96 17.87 -10.31
C LEU A 11 6.87 18.86 -11.49
N LYS A 12 7.98 19.18 -12.16
CA LYS A 12 8.02 20.02 -13.36
C LYS A 12 7.34 19.36 -14.55
N GLN A 13 7.66 18.09 -14.83
CA GLN A 13 7.03 17.32 -15.90
C GLN A 13 5.52 17.21 -15.70
N SER A 14 5.10 16.93 -14.47
CA SER A 14 3.70 16.86 -14.06
C SER A 14 2.95 18.15 -14.34
N LEU A 15 3.53 19.30 -13.99
CA LEU A 15 2.93 20.60 -14.31
C LEU A 15 2.92 20.92 -15.80
N SER A 16 3.90 20.46 -16.56
CA SER A 16 3.91 20.59 -18.02
C SER A 16 2.70 19.86 -18.62
N LEU A 17 2.47 18.61 -18.21
CA LEU A 17 1.31 17.82 -18.66
C LEU A 17 -0.02 18.46 -18.26
N LEU A 18 -0.09 19.05 -17.06
CA LEU A 18 -1.29 19.76 -16.62
C LEU A 18 -1.51 21.06 -17.41
N ARG A 19 -0.45 21.74 -17.86
CA ARG A 19 -0.56 22.98 -18.65
C ARG A 19 -1.24 22.75 -19.99
N ASP A 20 -1.00 21.59 -20.62
CA ASP A 20 -1.67 21.20 -21.86
C ASP A 20 -3.20 21.08 -21.67
N LYS A 21 -3.65 20.78 -20.45
CA LYS A 21 -5.07 20.67 -20.09
C LYS A 21 -5.64 21.95 -19.50
N PHE A 22 -4.81 22.78 -18.89
CA PHE A 22 -5.21 23.97 -18.16
C PHE A 22 -4.37 25.18 -18.57
N SER A 23 -4.96 26.02 -19.42
CA SER A 23 -4.35 27.29 -19.87
C SER A 23 -3.98 28.24 -18.73
N ASN A 24 -4.59 28.08 -17.54
CA ASN A 24 -4.39 28.95 -16.39
C ASN A 24 -3.19 28.55 -15.50
N ILE A 25 -2.50 27.45 -15.83
CA ILE A 25 -1.27 27.04 -15.17
C ILE A 25 -0.09 27.84 -15.75
N PRO A 26 0.62 28.63 -14.94
CA PRO A 26 1.67 29.51 -15.43
C PRO A 26 2.92 28.73 -15.92
N ALA A 27 3.82 29.44 -16.59
CA ALA A 27 5.09 28.88 -17.04
C ALA A 27 5.96 28.43 -15.84
N ASP A 28 6.86 27.46 -16.04
CA ASP A 28 7.69 26.86 -14.97
C ASP A 28 8.45 27.91 -14.14
N LYS A 29 8.94 28.96 -14.80
CA LYS A 29 9.66 30.09 -14.16
C LYS A 29 8.80 30.89 -13.18
N SER A 30 7.48 30.79 -13.30
CA SER A 30 6.49 31.48 -12.47
C SER A 30 5.91 30.56 -11.38
N VAL A 31 6.48 29.38 -11.17
CA VAL A 31 6.03 28.39 -10.19
C VAL A 31 7.09 28.17 -9.10
N ILE A 32 6.65 28.18 -7.84
CA ILE A 32 7.48 27.73 -6.72
C ILE A 32 7.33 26.22 -6.57
N HIS A 33 8.42 25.48 -6.80
CA HIS A 33 8.46 24.02 -6.64
C HIS A 33 8.97 23.61 -5.26
N LYS A 34 8.17 22.85 -4.52
CA LYS A 34 8.54 22.33 -3.20
C LYS A 34 8.27 20.83 -3.13
N VAL A 35 9.26 20.09 -2.64
CA VAL A 35 9.15 18.65 -2.37
C VAL A 35 9.08 18.46 -0.87
N ALA A 36 8.02 17.83 -0.37
CA ALA A 36 7.78 17.62 1.06
C ALA A 36 7.35 16.17 1.33
N SER A 37 8.35 15.30 1.49
CA SER A 37 8.18 13.87 1.69
C SER A 37 9.02 13.39 2.88
N PRO A 38 8.45 13.11 4.07
CA PRO A 38 7.04 13.24 4.45
C PRO A 38 6.65 14.67 4.90
N LEU A 39 5.44 15.11 4.53
CA LEU A 39 4.90 16.41 4.95
C LEU A 39 4.17 16.30 6.30
N ARG A 40 4.76 16.88 7.35
CA ARG A 40 4.09 17.11 8.65
C ARG A 40 3.22 18.37 8.57
N LEU A 41 2.12 18.42 9.31
CA LEU A 41 1.15 19.54 9.30
C LEU A 41 1.81 20.90 9.58
N GLU A 42 2.73 20.98 10.54
CA GLU A 42 3.45 22.21 10.88
C GLU A 42 4.39 22.67 9.76
N HIS A 43 5.03 21.71 9.08
CA HIS A 43 5.87 22.01 7.91
C HIS A 43 5.03 22.51 6.73
N ALA A 44 3.80 22.01 6.56
CA ALA A 44 2.89 22.48 5.51
C ALA A 44 2.57 23.97 5.68
N LYS A 45 2.23 24.39 6.91
CA LYS A 45 1.97 25.81 7.22
C LYS A 45 3.17 26.70 6.88
N GLY A 46 4.37 26.28 7.27
CA GLY A 46 5.60 27.01 6.97
C GLY A 46 5.89 27.13 5.48
N ILE A 47 5.73 26.04 4.72
CA ILE A 47 5.95 26.03 3.27
C ILE A 47 4.96 26.96 2.55
N VAL A 48 3.68 26.93 2.95
CA VAL A 48 2.64 27.78 2.36
C VAL A 48 2.88 29.26 2.69
N ALA A 49 3.23 29.58 3.94
CA ALA A 49 3.56 30.94 4.34
C ALA A 49 4.78 31.50 3.57
N ASP A 50 5.86 30.71 3.44
CA ASP A 50 7.05 31.07 2.65
C ASP A 50 6.70 31.31 1.17
N ALA A 51 5.84 30.46 0.60
CA ALA A 51 5.41 30.59 -0.78
C ALA A 51 4.56 31.86 -1.01
N ILE A 52 3.63 32.15 -0.10
CA ILE A 52 2.79 33.35 -0.16
C ILE A 52 3.67 34.60 -0.11
N LEU A 53 4.59 34.69 0.85
CA LEU A 53 5.49 35.84 0.98
C LEU A 53 6.35 36.03 -0.27
N LYS A 54 6.84 34.94 -0.88
CA LYS A 54 7.61 35.01 -2.12
C LYS A 54 6.77 35.50 -3.30
N ILE A 55 5.55 35.01 -3.46
CA ILE A 55 4.64 35.43 -4.53
C ILE A 55 4.23 36.91 -4.36
N MET A 56 4.00 37.35 -3.13
CA MET A 56 3.68 38.76 -2.85
C MET A 56 4.84 39.70 -3.15
N ASN A 57 6.09 39.25 -2.96
CA ASN A 57 7.29 40.05 -3.18
C ASN A 57 7.84 39.98 -4.62
N ASP A 58 7.51 38.92 -5.38
CA ASP A 58 7.93 38.73 -6.77
C ASP A 58 6.71 38.47 -7.66
N HIS A 59 6.26 39.50 -8.35
CA HIS A 59 5.10 39.46 -9.25
C HIS A 59 5.26 38.48 -10.43
N ASN A 60 6.46 37.95 -10.68
CA ASN A 60 6.66 36.93 -11.69
C ASN A 60 6.23 35.53 -11.21
N LEU A 61 6.14 35.31 -9.90
CA LEU A 61 5.67 34.07 -9.31
C LEU A 61 4.15 34.11 -9.14
N GLN A 62 3.47 33.05 -9.57
CA GLN A 62 2.01 33.03 -9.66
C GLN A 62 1.39 31.80 -9.02
N MET A 63 2.19 30.78 -8.67
CA MET A 63 1.68 29.49 -8.22
C MET A 63 2.64 28.74 -7.30
N LEU A 64 2.09 28.00 -6.34
CA LEU A 64 2.80 27.01 -5.53
C LEU A 64 2.52 25.59 -6.02
N ALA A 65 3.56 24.82 -6.33
CA ALA A 65 3.44 23.39 -6.61
C ALA A 65 4.16 22.56 -5.54
N LEU A 66 3.43 21.59 -4.99
CA LEU A 66 3.87 20.74 -3.90
C LEU A 66 3.88 19.28 -4.34
N LEU A 67 5.04 18.62 -4.25
CA LEU A 67 5.12 17.16 -4.30
C LEU A 67 5.07 16.59 -2.88
N VAL A 68 4.09 15.71 -2.62
CA VAL A 68 3.88 15.05 -1.32
C VAL A 68 3.77 13.53 -1.47
N ASN A 69 3.83 12.78 -0.37
CA ASN A 69 3.66 11.32 -0.43
C ASN A 69 2.22 10.91 -0.78
N SER A 70 1.23 11.74 -0.44
CA SER A 70 -0.19 11.48 -0.70
C SER A 70 -0.98 12.78 -0.54
N CYS A 71 -1.93 13.00 -1.44
CA CYS A 71 -2.85 14.13 -1.42
C CYS A 71 -3.89 13.99 -0.30
N ARG A 72 -3.49 14.23 0.96
CA ARG A 72 -4.36 14.15 2.13
C ARG A 72 -5.27 15.37 2.26
N SER A 73 -6.49 15.17 2.76
CA SER A 73 -7.49 16.22 3.03
C SER A 73 -6.96 17.34 3.94
N GLU A 74 -6.10 17.01 4.91
CA GLU A 74 -5.59 17.98 5.88
C GLU A 74 -4.59 18.95 5.24
N VAL A 75 -3.78 18.48 4.28
CA VAL A 75 -2.84 19.32 3.54
C VAL A 75 -3.60 20.33 2.68
N VAL A 76 -4.65 19.86 2.00
CA VAL A 76 -5.55 20.70 1.20
C VAL A 76 -6.30 21.70 2.08
N LYS A 77 -6.78 21.28 3.26
CA LYS A 77 -7.44 22.15 4.23
C LYS A 77 -6.53 23.28 4.68
N ILE A 78 -5.26 22.98 5.01
CA ILE A 78 -4.27 24.01 5.39
C ILE A 78 -4.01 24.98 4.23
N LEU A 79 -3.79 24.46 3.01
CA LEU A 79 -3.58 25.30 1.82
C LEU A 79 -4.75 26.25 1.60
N ASN A 80 -5.98 25.76 1.74
CA ASN A 80 -7.18 26.57 1.62
C ASN A 80 -7.28 27.61 2.73
N GLU A 81 -7.21 27.21 3.99
CA GLU A 81 -7.28 28.13 5.15
C GLU A 81 -6.22 29.24 5.06
N TYR A 82 -4.99 28.90 4.70
CA TYR A 82 -3.90 29.89 4.55
C TYR A 82 -4.09 30.76 3.32
N SER A 83 -4.52 30.19 2.19
CA SER A 83 -4.81 31.00 0.99
C SER A 83 -5.93 32.00 1.26
N GLU A 84 -7.06 31.58 1.83
CA GLU A 84 -8.18 32.48 2.12
C GLU A 84 -7.81 33.57 3.13
N LYS A 85 -6.97 33.23 4.13
CA LYS A 85 -6.58 34.17 5.17
C LYS A 85 -5.53 35.20 4.71
N TYR A 86 -4.57 34.80 3.87
CA TYR A 86 -3.38 35.61 3.59
C TYR A 86 -3.22 36.00 2.12
N PHE A 87 -3.67 35.17 1.17
CA PHE A 87 -3.58 35.49 -0.26
C PHE A 87 -4.61 34.70 -1.07
N LYS A 88 -5.82 35.27 -1.19
CA LYS A 88 -7.00 34.58 -1.74
C LYS A 88 -6.82 34.11 -3.19
N GLU A 89 -6.02 34.84 -3.96
CA GLU A 89 -5.72 34.56 -5.36
C GLU A 89 -4.59 33.52 -5.54
N LEU A 90 -4.07 32.93 -4.45
CA LEU A 90 -3.03 31.92 -4.51
C LEU A 90 -3.48 30.73 -5.34
N LYS A 91 -2.83 30.54 -6.50
CA LYS A 91 -2.92 29.30 -7.25
C LYS A 91 -2.00 28.27 -6.63
N TRP A 92 -2.47 27.03 -6.50
CA TRP A 92 -1.63 25.95 -6.01
C TRP A 92 -1.99 24.61 -6.63
N ALA A 93 -1.01 23.71 -6.70
CA ALA A 93 -1.20 22.30 -7.02
C ALA A 93 -0.49 21.44 -5.98
N VAL A 94 -1.19 20.42 -5.50
CA VAL A 94 -0.64 19.32 -4.71
C VAL A 94 -0.63 18.11 -5.61
N ILE A 95 0.56 17.58 -5.86
CA ILE A 95 0.78 16.38 -6.64
C ILE A 95 1.36 15.35 -5.68
N ASP A 96 0.85 14.13 -5.71
CA ASP A 96 1.51 13.03 -5.01
C ASP A 96 2.38 12.17 -5.92
N GLU A 97 3.23 11.37 -5.29
CA GLU A 97 4.15 10.45 -5.96
C GLU A 97 3.41 9.38 -6.81
N PHE A 98 2.11 9.19 -6.56
CA PHE A 98 1.24 8.27 -7.31
C PHE A 98 0.51 8.96 -8.47
N GLY A 99 0.79 10.24 -8.70
CA GLY A 99 0.19 11.02 -9.78
C GLY A 99 -1.17 11.62 -9.45
N SER A 100 -1.68 11.48 -8.21
CA SER A 100 -2.91 12.17 -7.82
C SER A 100 -2.65 13.65 -7.72
N VAL A 101 -3.51 14.45 -8.35
CA VAL A 101 -3.40 15.91 -8.35
C VAL A 101 -4.63 16.54 -7.73
N ILE A 102 -4.41 17.54 -6.87
CA ILE A 102 -5.43 18.48 -6.39
C ILE A 102 -4.95 19.89 -6.72
N LEU A 103 -5.81 20.68 -7.36
CA LEU A 103 -5.44 22.00 -7.88
C LEU A 103 -6.47 23.08 -7.56
N LYS A 104 -5.99 24.29 -7.25
CA LYS A 104 -6.75 25.54 -7.15
C LYS A 104 -6.16 26.51 -8.16
N LEU A 105 -6.90 26.79 -9.24
CA LEU A 105 -6.47 27.70 -10.31
C LEU A 105 -7.19 29.04 -10.32
N ASN A 106 -8.42 29.10 -9.78
CA ASN A 106 -9.28 30.29 -9.67
C ASN A 106 -9.90 30.36 -8.25
N THR A 107 -10.80 31.32 -8.01
CA THR A 107 -11.61 31.42 -6.77
C THR A 107 -12.49 30.20 -6.51
N ASN A 108 -12.80 29.41 -7.53
CA ASN A 108 -13.46 28.12 -7.37
C ASN A 108 -12.42 27.01 -7.21
N ILE A 109 -12.50 26.31 -6.07
CA ILE A 109 -11.77 25.07 -5.84
C ILE A 109 -12.45 24.01 -6.71
N ALA A 110 -11.90 23.76 -7.88
CA ALA A 110 -12.32 22.63 -8.66
C ALA A 110 -11.39 21.47 -8.33
N THR A 111 -11.83 20.63 -7.39
CA THR A 111 -11.15 19.39 -6.97
C THR A 111 -11.20 18.40 -8.11
N HIS A 112 -10.37 18.60 -9.12
CA HIS A 112 -10.23 17.64 -10.18
C HIS A 112 -9.15 16.65 -9.78
N ASN A 113 -9.56 15.44 -9.43
CA ASN A 113 -8.64 14.34 -9.23
C ASN A 113 -8.11 13.90 -10.61
N TYR A 114 -6.93 14.38 -10.97
CA TYR A 114 -6.21 13.84 -12.13
C TYR A 114 -5.27 12.75 -11.68
N LEU A 115 -5.16 11.70 -12.49
CA LEU A 115 -4.13 10.68 -12.40
C LEU A 115 -3.08 11.01 -13.47
N LEU A 116 -1.98 11.61 -13.03
CA LEU A 116 -0.75 11.71 -13.82
C LEU A 116 0.00 10.36 -13.79
N PRO A 117 0.90 10.11 -14.76
CA PRO A 117 1.84 8.99 -14.65
C PRO A 117 2.58 9.10 -13.31
N PRO A 118 2.64 8.03 -12.49
CA PRO A 118 3.33 8.09 -11.21
C PRO A 118 4.81 8.40 -11.42
N LEU A 119 5.49 8.88 -10.37
CA LEU A 119 6.94 8.99 -10.37
C LEU A 119 7.51 7.57 -10.44
N LEU A 120 7.82 7.12 -11.64
CA LEU A 120 8.61 5.91 -11.87
C LEU A 120 10.01 6.23 -11.35
N ASP A 121 10.38 5.69 -10.19
CA ASP A 121 11.80 5.51 -9.87
C ASP A 121 12.38 4.73 -11.07
N ASP A 122 13.39 5.29 -11.73
CA ASP A 122 13.99 4.75 -12.95
C ASP A 122 14.07 3.22 -12.86
N LEU A 123 13.22 2.61 -13.67
CA LEU A 123 13.21 1.19 -13.97
C LEU A 123 14.45 0.90 -14.81
N GLU A 124 15.63 0.99 -14.22
CA GLU A 124 16.74 0.21 -14.72
C GLU A 124 16.43 -1.25 -14.39
N GLU A 125 16.25 -2.02 -15.45
CA GLU A 125 16.57 -3.43 -15.52
C GLU A 125 17.99 -3.64 -14.99
N SER A 126 18.17 -3.66 -13.66
CA SER A 126 19.34 -4.26 -13.04
C SER A 126 19.06 -5.76 -12.95
N SER A 127 19.29 -6.41 -14.08
CA SER A 127 19.85 -7.74 -14.13
C SER A 127 21.22 -7.75 -13.44
N GLU A 128 21.24 -7.58 -12.11
CA GLU A 128 22.40 -7.84 -11.28
C GLU A 128 21.94 -8.50 -9.97
N SER A 129 21.87 -9.83 -10.04
CA SER A 129 22.49 -10.67 -9.02
C SER A 129 23.81 -10.05 -8.55
N SER A 130 24.06 -10.10 -7.24
CA SER A 130 25.28 -9.69 -6.52
C SER A 130 25.58 -8.19 -6.46
N ASP A 131 25.08 -7.51 -5.41
CA ASP A 131 25.89 -6.61 -4.52
C ASP A 131 25.05 -5.81 -3.52
N PHE A 132 24.13 -6.47 -2.80
CA PHE A 132 23.44 -5.88 -1.64
C PHE A 132 23.69 -6.69 -0.36
N TYR A 133 24.93 -7.11 -0.12
CA TYR A 133 25.38 -7.56 1.19
C TYR A 133 26.04 -6.39 1.96
N ALA A 134 25.21 -5.56 2.62
CA ALA A 134 25.42 -5.02 3.98
C ALA A 134 24.62 -3.72 4.21
N LYS A 135 23.92 -3.66 5.36
CA LYS A 135 23.28 -2.48 6.00
C LYS A 135 21.79 -2.19 5.70
N SER A 136 20.95 -3.21 5.84
CA SER A 136 19.88 -3.25 6.87
C SER A 136 19.14 -4.56 6.69
N THR A 137 19.17 -5.42 7.71
CA THR A 137 18.37 -6.64 7.69
C THR A 137 16.90 -6.24 7.78
N ASN A 138 16.21 -6.29 6.65
CA ASN A 138 14.79 -5.99 6.56
C ASN A 138 14.00 -6.98 7.44
N TYR A 139 13.44 -6.47 8.54
CA TYR A 139 12.65 -7.27 9.49
C TYR A 139 11.42 -7.89 8.83
N PHE A 140 10.83 -7.26 7.83
CA PHE A 140 9.68 -7.76 7.08
C PHE A 140 10.10 -8.48 5.79
N SER A 141 11.23 -9.19 5.80
CA SER A 141 11.59 -10.12 4.72
C SER A 141 10.48 -11.17 4.51
N ALA A 142 10.44 -11.79 3.32
CA ALA A 142 9.45 -12.82 2.98
C ALA A 142 9.37 -13.94 4.03
N ILE A 143 10.53 -14.40 4.52
CA ILE A 143 10.63 -15.43 5.55
C ILE A 143 10.06 -14.93 6.88
N ASN A 144 10.44 -13.73 7.31
CA ASN A 144 10.00 -13.18 8.59
C ASN A 144 8.50 -12.87 8.59
N GLN A 145 7.93 -12.44 7.46
CA GLN A 145 6.48 -12.25 7.34
C GLN A 145 5.71 -13.54 7.60
N ASN A 146 6.16 -14.67 7.05
CA ASN A 146 5.58 -15.99 7.33
C ASN A 146 5.70 -16.36 8.83
N LEU A 147 6.90 -16.21 9.39
CA LEU A 147 7.15 -16.48 10.82
C LEU A 147 6.31 -15.59 11.74
N LEU A 148 6.13 -14.31 11.39
CA LEU A 148 5.26 -13.37 12.11
C LEU A 148 3.82 -13.84 12.14
N LYS A 149 3.27 -14.26 11.00
CA LYS A 149 1.91 -14.83 10.94
C LYS A 149 1.78 -16.05 11.85
N ILE A 150 2.75 -16.97 11.80
CA ILE A 150 2.74 -18.17 12.65
C ILE A 150 2.70 -17.81 14.14
N VAL A 151 3.57 -16.91 14.61
CA VAL A 151 3.59 -16.53 16.04
C VAL A 151 2.33 -15.78 16.45
N ILE A 152 1.80 -14.89 15.59
CA ILE A 152 0.57 -14.14 15.87
C ILE A 152 -0.63 -15.10 15.93
N TYR A 153 -0.79 -16.00 14.96
CA TYR A 153 -1.88 -16.98 14.98
C TYR A 153 -1.79 -17.92 16.16
N HIS A 154 -0.59 -18.42 16.45
CA HIS A 154 -0.38 -19.28 17.61
C HIS A 154 -0.76 -18.54 18.90
N TRP A 155 -0.30 -17.30 19.09
CA TRP A 155 -0.71 -16.50 20.24
C TRP A 155 -2.23 -16.32 20.32
N ARG A 156 -2.89 -16.02 19.20
CA ARG A 156 -4.35 -15.83 19.17
C ARG A 156 -5.12 -17.08 19.59
N LEU A 157 -4.69 -18.27 19.15
CA LEU A 157 -5.32 -19.54 19.55
C LEU A 157 -5.26 -19.78 21.06
N PHE A 158 -4.23 -19.24 21.73
CA PHE A 158 -3.99 -19.43 23.16
C PHE A 158 -4.16 -18.14 23.98
N LYS A 159 -4.85 -17.12 23.45
CA LYS A 159 -4.98 -15.79 24.09
C LYS A 159 -5.53 -15.86 25.52
N ASN A 160 -6.39 -16.84 25.80
CA ASN A 160 -7.05 -17.02 27.10
C ASN A 160 -6.36 -18.04 28.03
N ALA A 161 -5.24 -18.64 27.59
CA ALA A 161 -4.53 -19.65 28.37
C ALA A 161 -3.28 -19.03 29.01
N THR A 162 -3.18 -19.11 30.34
CA THR A 162 -2.13 -18.47 31.15
C THR A 162 -0.73 -19.08 30.92
N GLU A 163 -0.66 -20.38 30.59
CA GLU A 163 0.61 -21.09 30.36
C GLU A 163 0.84 -21.50 28.89
N GLN A 164 -0.13 -21.27 28.00
CA GLN A 164 -0.05 -21.68 26.59
C GLN A 164 0.24 -20.48 25.67
N GLY A 165 0.65 -20.76 24.43
CA GLY A 165 0.97 -19.74 23.43
C GLY A 165 2.46 -19.43 23.28
N TYR A 166 3.34 -20.23 23.88
CA TYR A 166 4.76 -20.21 23.61
C TYR A 166 5.14 -21.24 22.54
N LEU A 167 6.09 -20.89 21.67
CA LEU A 167 6.69 -21.75 20.66
C LEU A 167 8.20 -21.88 20.89
N SER A 168 8.72 -23.08 20.69
CA SER A 168 10.15 -23.33 20.56
C SER A 168 10.67 -22.97 19.16
N ALA A 169 11.99 -22.82 19.03
CA ALA A 169 12.62 -22.64 17.72
C ALA A 169 12.35 -23.84 16.79
N SER A 170 12.35 -25.07 17.33
CA SER A 170 12.06 -26.28 16.57
C SER A 170 10.63 -26.30 16.02
N GLU A 171 9.65 -25.86 16.80
CA GLU A 171 8.26 -25.74 16.31
C GLU A 171 8.12 -24.66 15.25
N LEU A 172 8.84 -23.55 15.36
CA LEU A 172 8.87 -22.52 14.32
C LEU A 172 9.46 -23.05 13.01
N ILE A 173 10.57 -23.78 13.08
CA ILE A 173 11.18 -24.44 11.91
C ILE A 173 10.17 -25.38 11.25
N LEU A 174 9.53 -26.25 12.05
CA LEU A 174 8.62 -27.26 11.55
C LEU A 174 7.35 -26.65 10.93
N LYS A 175 6.76 -25.62 11.56
CA LYS A 175 5.55 -24.95 11.07
C LYS A 175 5.80 -24.07 9.85
N SER A 176 7.00 -23.49 9.72
CA SER A 176 7.31 -22.54 8.64
C SER A 176 8.06 -23.16 7.47
N ASN A 177 8.64 -24.36 7.66
CA ASN A 177 9.56 -25.01 6.73
C ASN A 177 10.74 -24.11 6.31
N VAL A 178 11.29 -23.35 7.27
CA VAL A 178 12.46 -22.48 7.04
C VAL A 178 13.68 -22.96 7.82
N SER A 179 14.87 -22.56 7.37
CA SER A 179 16.11 -23.00 7.99
C SER A 179 16.22 -22.58 9.46
N GLN A 180 16.95 -23.37 10.25
CA GLN A 180 17.27 -23.04 11.64
C GLN A 180 17.94 -21.66 11.77
N ALA A 181 18.87 -21.32 10.86
CA ALA A 181 19.55 -20.03 10.86
C ALA A 181 18.58 -18.86 10.66
N SER A 182 17.60 -19.00 9.76
CA SER A 182 16.56 -18.00 9.54
C SER A 182 15.69 -17.83 10.78
N VAL A 183 15.27 -18.93 11.42
CA VAL A 183 14.48 -18.87 12.68
C VAL A 183 15.27 -18.24 13.82
N SER A 184 16.55 -18.60 14.00
CA SER A 184 17.40 -18.00 15.03
C SER A 184 17.57 -16.49 14.82
N ASN A 185 17.79 -16.05 13.58
CA ASN A 185 17.86 -14.63 13.25
C ASN A 185 16.52 -13.91 13.50
N PHE A 186 15.40 -14.51 13.07
CA PHE A 186 14.06 -13.98 13.33
C PHE A 186 13.81 -13.80 14.83
N ILE A 187 14.09 -14.82 15.65
CA ILE A 187 13.91 -14.77 17.11
C ILE A 187 14.76 -13.64 17.69
N ARG A 188 16.05 -13.57 17.33
CA ARG A 188 16.95 -12.52 17.82
C ARG A 188 16.42 -11.12 17.51
N TYR A 189 16.07 -10.85 16.24
CA TYR A 189 15.52 -9.56 15.85
C TYR A 189 14.18 -9.25 16.53
N SER A 190 13.32 -10.25 16.69
CA SER A 190 12.01 -10.06 17.31
C SER A 190 12.12 -9.76 18.81
N LEU A 191 13.11 -10.33 19.50
CA LEU A 191 13.42 -10.00 20.89
C LEU A 191 14.02 -8.59 21.00
N GLU A 192 14.96 -8.22 20.13
CA GLU A 192 15.54 -6.87 20.07
C GLU A 192 14.47 -5.78 19.83
N LYS A 193 13.43 -6.11 19.06
CA LYS A 193 12.29 -5.23 18.76
C LYS A 193 11.12 -5.36 19.73
N ASN A 194 11.23 -6.20 20.76
CA ASN A 194 10.16 -6.50 21.72
C ASN A 194 8.88 -7.10 21.12
N TYR A 195 8.91 -7.64 19.89
CA TYR A 195 7.78 -8.35 19.29
C TYR A 195 7.57 -9.77 19.84
N LEU A 196 8.63 -10.37 20.40
CA LEU A 196 8.55 -11.63 21.13
C LEU A 196 8.95 -11.44 22.60
N LEU A 197 8.35 -12.23 23.48
CA LEU A 197 8.73 -12.42 24.88
C LEU A 197 9.38 -13.79 25.04
N LYS A 198 10.52 -13.85 25.72
CA LYS A 198 11.18 -15.11 26.06
C LYS A 198 10.65 -15.64 27.40
N HIS A 199 10.36 -16.94 27.47
CA HIS A 199 10.07 -17.61 28.74
C HIS A 199 11.31 -17.58 29.66
N LYS A 200 11.11 -17.36 30.97
CA LYS A 200 12.23 -17.13 31.91
C LYS A 200 13.18 -18.32 32.05
N ILE A 201 12.63 -19.54 31.98
CA ILE A 201 13.36 -20.78 32.30
C ILE A 201 13.65 -21.62 31.03
N HIS A 202 12.84 -21.48 29.99
CA HIS A 202 12.91 -22.34 28.80
C HIS A 202 13.16 -21.49 27.56
N ASN A 203 13.80 -22.06 26.53
CA ASN A 203 14.01 -21.40 25.23
C ASN A 203 12.72 -21.41 24.39
N LEU A 204 11.67 -20.82 24.94
CA LEU A 204 10.34 -20.71 24.37
C LEU A 204 9.98 -19.23 24.20
N TYR A 205 9.21 -18.93 23.16
CA TYR A 205 8.92 -17.57 22.72
C TYR A 205 7.43 -17.36 22.48
N LYS A 206 6.88 -16.26 22.97
CA LYS A 206 5.47 -15.88 22.78
C LYS A 206 5.40 -14.52 22.12
N PHE A 207 4.40 -14.29 21.27
CA PHE A 207 4.14 -12.97 20.71
C PHE A 207 3.80 -11.96 21.81
N ASN A 208 4.42 -10.78 21.77
CA ASN A 208 4.08 -9.68 22.65
C ASN A 208 2.85 -8.96 22.08
N ASN A 209 1.69 -9.12 22.70
CA ASN A 209 0.45 -8.52 22.20
C ASN A 209 0.41 -7.00 22.35
N ASN A 210 1.19 -6.43 23.27
CA ASN A 210 1.21 -4.98 23.51
C ASN A 210 1.78 -4.17 22.35
N CYS A 211 2.48 -4.81 21.41
CA CYS A 211 3.04 -4.17 20.23
C CYS A 211 2.34 -4.61 18.93
N LEU A 212 1.17 -5.27 18.99
CA LEU A 212 0.46 -5.69 17.79
C LEU A 212 0.10 -4.50 16.91
N GLU A 213 -0.35 -3.40 17.51
CA GLU A 213 -0.71 -2.18 16.79
C GLU A 213 0.51 -1.59 16.07
N ASP A 214 1.60 -1.34 16.80
CA ASP A 214 2.86 -0.82 16.23
C ASP A 214 3.42 -1.74 15.13
N LEU A 215 3.39 -3.06 15.35
CA LEU A 215 3.84 -4.03 14.36
C LEU A 215 3.01 -3.96 13.07
N LEU A 216 1.69 -3.85 13.17
CA LEU A 216 0.81 -3.76 12.01
C LEU A 216 1.01 -2.45 11.25
N GLU A 217 1.28 -1.34 11.95
CA GLU A 217 1.61 -0.06 11.32
C GLU A 217 2.94 -0.15 10.55
N ASP A 218 4.00 -0.63 11.20
CA ASP A 218 5.31 -0.84 10.59
C ASP A 218 5.24 -1.79 9.39
N TRP A 219 4.51 -2.90 9.54
CA TRP A 219 4.32 -3.86 8.46
C TRP A 219 3.52 -3.26 7.31
N SER A 220 2.45 -2.51 7.60
CA SER A 220 1.68 -1.84 6.56
C SER A 220 2.53 -0.82 5.80
N PHE A 221 3.41 -0.08 6.49
CA PHE A 221 4.32 0.87 5.87
C PHE A 221 5.34 0.13 4.99
N TYR A 222 5.95 -0.94 5.50
CA TYR A 222 6.85 -1.77 4.71
C TYR A 222 6.15 -2.32 3.46
N TYR A 223 4.96 -2.88 3.64
CA TYR A 223 4.15 -3.49 2.60
C TYR A 223 3.83 -2.48 1.49
N LYS A 224 3.41 -1.26 1.85
CA LYS A 224 3.16 -0.18 0.88
C LYS A 224 4.37 0.12 -0.01
N ASN A 225 5.56 0.14 0.56
CA ASN A 225 6.78 0.56 -0.15
C ASN A 225 7.51 -0.59 -0.88
N ASN A 226 7.18 -1.84 -0.55
CA ASN A 226 7.89 -3.02 -1.08
C ASN A 226 6.97 -3.98 -1.83
N TYR A 227 5.74 -3.56 -2.08
CA TYR A 227 4.71 -4.40 -2.66
C TYR A 227 5.15 -5.00 -4.00
N GLY A 228 4.70 -6.23 -4.27
CA GLY A 228 4.82 -6.82 -5.61
C GLY A 228 4.09 -5.94 -6.61
N LYS A 229 4.59 -5.87 -7.85
CA LYS A 229 3.90 -5.11 -8.91
C LYS A 229 2.53 -5.76 -9.14
N ALA A 230 1.46 -5.03 -8.80
CA ALA A 230 0.11 -5.43 -9.14
C ALA A 230 -0.17 -5.00 -10.58
N ILE A 231 -0.60 -5.92 -11.41
CA ILE A 231 -1.05 -5.62 -12.77
C ILE A 231 -2.57 -5.60 -12.74
N ARG A 232 -3.16 -4.55 -13.31
CA ARG A 232 -4.60 -4.36 -13.34
C ARG A 232 -5.17 -4.91 -14.62
N PHE A 233 -6.30 -5.57 -14.48
CA PHE A 233 -7.06 -6.17 -15.56
C PHE A 233 -8.54 -5.83 -15.42
N ILE A 234 -9.26 -6.00 -16.51
CA ILE A 234 -10.72 -6.02 -16.56
C ILE A 234 -11.17 -7.34 -17.19
N SER A 235 -12.37 -7.78 -16.82
CA SER A 235 -12.99 -8.93 -17.48
C SER A 235 -13.28 -8.62 -18.95
N TYR A 236 -13.08 -9.61 -19.83
CA TYR A 236 -13.47 -9.53 -21.22
C TYR A 236 -15.00 -9.36 -21.37
N ASP A 237 -15.75 -10.12 -20.59
CA ASP A 237 -17.22 -10.11 -20.54
C ASP A 237 -17.74 -9.02 -19.57
N THR A 238 -18.73 -8.24 -20.00
CA THR A 238 -19.43 -7.25 -19.18
C THR A 238 -20.47 -7.87 -18.24
N THR A 239 -20.85 -9.13 -18.47
CA THR A 239 -21.73 -9.91 -17.60
C THR A 239 -20.96 -10.72 -16.54
N TYR A 240 -19.64 -10.55 -16.48
CA TYR A 240 -18.74 -11.29 -15.60
C TYR A 240 -19.10 -11.07 -14.11
N SER A 241 -19.75 -12.08 -13.53
CA SER A 241 -20.17 -12.07 -12.14
C SER A 241 -19.04 -12.50 -11.20
N ILE A 242 -19.15 -12.09 -9.93
CA ILE A 242 -18.24 -12.58 -8.87
C ILE A 242 -18.33 -14.11 -8.76
N ASP A 243 -19.53 -14.70 -8.87
CA ASP A 243 -19.68 -16.16 -8.81
C ASP A 243 -18.89 -16.87 -9.91
N THR A 244 -18.90 -16.32 -11.13
CA THR A 244 -18.11 -16.83 -12.25
C THR A 244 -16.61 -16.76 -11.96
N LEU A 245 -16.15 -15.64 -11.39
CA LEU A 245 -14.77 -15.49 -10.95
C LEU A 245 -14.39 -16.54 -9.91
N LEU A 246 -15.22 -16.74 -8.89
CA LEU A 246 -14.94 -17.68 -7.80
C LEU A 246 -14.89 -19.12 -8.31
N LEU A 247 -15.78 -19.48 -9.24
CA LEU A 247 -15.74 -20.79 -9.91
C LEU A 247 -14.43 -20.99 -10.67
N LYS A 248 -14.00 -20.00 -11.46
CA LYS A 248 -12.73 -20.09 -12.20
C LYS A 248 -11.51 -20.14 -11.29
N VAL A 249 -11.49 -19.36 -10.21
CA VAL A 249 -10.44 -19.40 -9.18
C VAL A 249 -10.36 -20.78 -8.53
N LYS A 250 -11.51 -21.42 -8.28
CA LYS A 250 -11.56 -22.80 -7.76
C LYS A 250 -10.96 -23.78 -8.76
N VAL A 251 -11.34 -23.69 -10.04
CA VAL A 251 -10.78 -24.54 -11.11
C VAL A 251 -9.26 -24.36 -11.23
N LEU A 252 -8.75 -23.13 -11.17
CA LEU A 252 -7.31 -22.85 -11.18
C LEU A 252 -6.58 -23.54 -10.03
N ARG A 253 -7.15 -23.46 -8.83
CA ARG A 253 -6.60 -24.14 -7.65
C ARG A 253 -6.61 -25.66 -7.82
N ASP A 254 -7.68 -26.24 -8.35
CA ASP A 254 -7.80 -27.69 -8.59
C ASP A 254 -6.74 -28.18 -9.60
N HIS A 255 -6.25 -27.30 -10.48
CA HIS A 255 -5.10 -27.52 -11.35
C HIS A 255 -3.73 -27.22 -10.69
N ASN A 256 -3.67 -27.18 -9.36
CA ASN A 256 -2.47 -26.89 -8.55
C ASN A 256 -1.82 -25.52 -8.79
N ILE A 257 -2.55 -24.54 -9.33
CA ILE A 257 -2.08 -23.15 -9.36
C ILE A 257 -2.19 -22.56 -7.97
N ARG A 258 -1.09 -21.98 -7.46
CA ARG A 258 -1.10 -21.30 -6.16
C ARG A 258 -1.79 -19.96 -6.32
N ILE A 259 -3.05 -19.91 -5.91
CA ILE A 259 -3.91 -18.74 -6.04
C ILE A 259 -4.56 -18.40 -4.70
N ALA A 260 -4.72 -17.12 -4.39
CA ALA A 260 -5.46 -16.66 -3.21
C ALA A 260 -6.14 -15.30 -3.44
N ILE A 261 -7.38 -15.17 -2.99
CA ILE A 261 -8.15 -13.93 -3.06
C ILE A 261 -7.79 -13.04 -1.86
N GLY A 262 -7.43 -11.80 -2.13
CA GLY A 262 -7.12 -10.75 -1.14
C GLY A 262 -8.04 -9.54 -1.23
N GLY A 263 -7.66 -8.46 -0.54
CA GLY A 263 -8.35 -7.17 -0.60
C GLY A 263 -9.79 -7.19 -0.07
N PHE A 264 -10.66 -6.36 -0.67
CA PHE A 264 -12.05 -6.20 -0.21
C PHE A 264 -12.92 -7.42 -0.49
N LEU A 265 -12.74 -8.07 -1.63
CA LEU A 265 -13.47 -9.31 -1.94
C LEU A 265 -13.18 -10.41 -0.91
N ALA A 266 -11.93 -10.56 -0.47
CA ALA A 266 -11.58 -11.52 0.58
C ALA A 266 -12.30 -11.25 1.90
N LEU A 267 -12.50 -9.97 2.25
CA LEU A 267 -13.21 -9.57 3.46
C LEU A 267 -14.72 -9.80 3.34
N GLU A 268 -15.30 -9.51 2.17
CA GLU A 268 -16.70 -9.80 1.88
C GLU A 268 -17.00 -11.30 2.00
N LEU A 269 -16.18 -12.15 1.39
CA LEU A 269 -16.31 -13.61 1.47
C LEU A 269 -16.15 -14.15 2.90
N GLN A 270 -15.38 -13.45 3.74
CA GLN A 270 -15.23 -13.76 5.17
C GLN A 270 -16.33 -13.13 6.05
N LYS A 271 -17.27 -12.37 5.48
CA LYS A 271 -18.31 -11.60 6.19
C LYS A 271 -17.74 -10.58 7.18
N LEU A 272 -16.64 -9.94 6.78
CA LEU A 272 -15.90 -8.93 7.56
C LEU A 272 -15.88 -7.56 6.86
N ASN A 273 -16.72 -7.34 5.84
CA ASN A 273 -16.82 -6.04 5.21
C ASN A 273 -17.56 -5.04 6.13
N TYR A 274 -16.91 -3.93 6.41
CA TYR A 274 -17.50 -2.78 7.07
C TYR A 274 -17.92 -1.71 6.05
N VAL A 275 -17.26 -1.70 4.88
CA VAL A 275 -17.56 -0.81 3.77
C VAL A 275 -18.11 -1.60 2.59
N SER A 276 -19.25 -1.15 2.06
CA SER A 276 -19.97 -1.77 0.93
C SER A 276 -19.50 -1.22 -0.42
N ASP A 277 -19.83 -1.95 -1.50
CA ASP A 277 -19.76 -1.50 -2.89
C ASP A 277 -18.37 -1.12 -3.41
N ILE A 278 -17.31 -1.70 -2.85
CA ILE A 278 -15.94 -1.48 -3.34
C ILE A 278 -15.61 -2.54 -4.41
N PRO A 279 -15.41 -2.15 -5.68
CA PRO A 279 -15.24 -3.09 -6.80
C PRO A 279 -13.82 -3.68 -6.91
N ASP A 280 -13.01 -3.61 -5.85
CA ASP A 280 -11.59 -3.93 -5.88
C ASP A 280 -11.34 -5.40 -5.59
N ILE A 281 -10.99 -6.14 -6.65
CA ILE A 281 -10.70 -7.56 -6.59
C ILE A 281 -9.19 -7.73 -6.67
N ARG A 282 -8.62 -8.41 -5.67
CA ARG A 282 -7.19 -8.72 -5.67
C ARG A 282 -6.98 -10.22 -5.63
N ILE A 283 -6.10 -10.71 -6.50
CA ILE A 283 -5.76 -12.12 -6.60
C ILE A 283 -4.24 -12.26 -6.59
N TYR A 284 -3.74 -13.02 -5.62
CA TYR A 284 -2.36 -13.48 -5.59
C TYR A 284 -2.24 -14.73 -6.44
N THR A 285 -1.22 -14.78 -7.29
CA THR A 285 -0.91 -15.95 -8.10
C THR A 285 0.59 -16.05 -8.32
N ASP A 286 1.11 -17.28 -8.41
CA ASP A 286 2.49 -17.53 -8.83
C ASP A 286 2.66 -17.53 -10.35
N ASN A 287 1.57 -17.54 -11.12
CA ASN A 287 1.60 -17.49 -12.58
C ASN A 287 0.57 -16.49 -13.13
N ILE A 288 0.99 -15.22 -13.25
CA ILE A 288 0.13 -14.13 -13.74
C ILE A 288 -0.38 -14.41 -15.15
N LYS A 289 0.49 -14.87 -16.07
CA LYS A 289 0.11 -15.07 -17.48
C LYS A 289 -0.99 -16.13 -17.61
N TYR A 290 -0.77 -17.30 -17.02
CA TYR A 290 -1.76 -18.38 -17.03
C TYR A 290 -3.06 -17.96 -16.34
N THR A 291 -2.95 -17.30 -15.18
CA THR A 291 -4.14 -16.83 -14.43
C THR A 291 -4.93 -15.80 -15.23
N LYS A 292 -4.27 -14.89 -15.93
CA LYS A 292 -4.91 -13.90 -16.81
C LYS A 292 -5.74 -14.60 -17.89
N ASP A 293 -5.13 -15.56 -18.59
CA ASP A 293 -5.76 -16.24 -19.72
C ASP A 293 -6.98 -17.05 -19.25
N GLU A 294 -6.86 -17.84 -18.18
CA GLU A 294 -7.96 -18.66 -17.64
C GLU A 294 -9.11 -17.82 -17.04
N LEU A 295 -8.80 -16.64 -16.53
CA LEU A 295 -9.79 -15.71 -16.00
C LEU A 295 -10.43 -14.82 -17.10
N ASP A 296 -10.09 -15.01 -18.38
CA ASP A 296 -10.52 -14.18 -19.52
C ASP A 296 -10.29 -12.68 -19.26
N LEU A 297 -9.08 -12.33 -18.83
CA LEU A 297 -8.72 -10.98 -18.41
C LEU A 297 -7.96 -10.20 -19.49
N ILE A 298 -8.36 -8.94 -19.69
CA ILE A 298 -7.66 -7.97 -20.55
C ILE A 298 -6.93 -6.98 -19.66
N GLU A 299 -5.71 -6.61 -20.02
CA GLU A 299 -4.95 -5.62 -19.27
C GLU A 299 -5.65 -4.27 -19.31
N TYR A 300 -5.81 -3.67 -18.14
CA TYR A 300 -6.53 -2.41 -17.98
C TYR A 300 -5.65 -1.23 -18.35
N GLN A 301 -6.10 -0.43 -19.31
CA GLN A 301 -5.54 0.87 -19.65
C GLN A 301 -6.42 1.98 -19.10
N SER A 302 -5.83 3.11 -18.70
CA SER A 302 -6.57 4.22 -18.09
C SER A 302 -7.61 4.88 -18.99
N GLN A 303 -7.61 4.55 -20.29
CA GLN A 303 -8.56 5.02 -21.29
C GLN A 303 -9.71 4.03 -21.54
N ASP A 304 -9.68 2.84 -20.93
CA ASP A 304 -10.69 1.81 -21.16
C ASP A 304 -12.03 2.20 -20.52
N ASP A 305 -13.12 1.90 -21.24
CA ASP A 305 -14.46 1.97 -20.67
C ASP A 305 -14.65 0.80 -19.68
N VAL A 306 -14.68 1.15 -18.39
CA VAL A 306 -14.89 0.21 -17.28
C VAL A 306 -16.36 0.10 -16.88
N THR A 307 -17.28 0.73 -17.62
CA THR A 307 -18.71 0.71 -17.29
C THR A 307 -19.22 -0.73 -17.27
N GLY A 308 -19.70 -1.18 -16.10
CA GLY A 308 -20.17 -2.54 -15.90
C GLY A 308 -19.09 -3.61 -15.72
N ARG A 309 -17.80 -3.26 -15.78
CA ARG A 309 -16.67 -4.19 -15.61
C ARG A 309 -16.03 -4.04 -14.24
N LYS A 310 -15.43 -5.12 -13.73
CA LYS A 310 -14.68 -5.12 -12.46
C LYS A 310 -13.19 -5.02 -12.74
N ILE A 311 -12.48 -4.22 -11.95
CA ILE A 311 -11.02 -4.14 -12.00
C ILE A 311 -10.45 -5.24 -11.10
N ILE A 312 -9.60 -6.08 -11.69
CA ILE A 312 -8.95 -7.21 -11.03
C ILE A 312 -7.44 -6.95 -11.00
N GLU A 313 -6.87 -6.91 -9.80
CA GLU A 313 -5.43 -6.83 -9.57
C GLU A 313 -4.84 -8.23 -9.44
N LEU A 314 -4.03 -8.66 -10.41
CA LEU A 314 -3.19 -9.86 -10.26
C LEU A 314 -1.83 -9.48 -9.69
N VAL A 315 -1.37 -10.25 -8.70
CA VAL A 315 -0.16 -9.95 -7.95
C VAL A 315 0.68 -11.21 -7.81
N SER A 316 1.96 -11.13 -8.21
CA SER A 316 2.97 -12.12 -7.84
C SER A 316 3.60 -11.73 -6.49
N PRO A 317 3.32 -12.45 -5.40
CA PRO A 317 3.78 -12.05 -4.08
C PRO A 317 5.26 -12.37 -3.86
N LYS A 318 6.08 -11.38 -3.49
CA LYS A 318 7.47 -11.62 -3.05
C LYS A 318 7.57 -12.53 -1.82
N ALA A 319 6.56 -12.52 -0.97
CA ALA A 319 6.47 -13.30 0.25
C ALA A 319 5.48 -14.47 0.09
N GLU A 320 5.68 -15.33 -0.92
CA GLU A 320 4.75 -16.42 -1.28
C GLU A 320 4.32 -17.26 -0.08
N ALA A 321 5.27 -17.71 0.75
CA ALA A 321 4.99 -18.53 1.93
C ALA A 321 4.11 -17.81 2.97
N SER A 322 4.18 -16.48 3.04
CA SER A 322 3.31 -15.66 3.91
C SER A 322 1.87 -15.61 3.39
N ILE A 323 1.67 -15.75 2.07
CA ILE A 323 0.34 -15.71 1.45
C ILE A 323 -0.28 -17.10 1.40
N PHE A 324 0.39 -18.05 0.75
CA PHE A 324 -0.21 -19.33 0.37
C PHE A 324 -0.24 -20.36 1.50
N SER A 325 0.62 -20.23 2.52
CA SER A 325 0.63 -21.17 3.66
C SER A 325 -0.51 -20.90 4.66
N HIS A 326 -1.20 -19.77 4.56
CA HIS A 326 -2.20 -19.29 5.52
C HIS A 326 -3.59 -19.11 4.91
N ILE A 327 -3.92 -19.88 3.87
CA ILE A 327 -5.23 -19.80 3.20
C ILE A 327 -6.34 -20.28 4.15
N MET A 328 -7.39 -19.46 4.31
CA MET A 328 -8.44 -19.68 5.30
C MET A 328 -9.57 -20.60 4.86
N ASN A 329 -9.82 -20.73 3.55
CA ASN A 329 -10.96 -21.49 3.01
C ASN A 329 -10.50 -22.53 1.97
N LYS A 330 -10.94 -23.79 2.18
CA LYS A 330 -10.55 -24.95 1.39
C LYS A 330 -11.31 -25.09 0.07
N ASP A 331 -12.40 -24.36 -0.14
CA ASP A 331 -13.14 -24.37 -1.40
C ASP A 331 -12.79 -23.14 -2.25
N ILE A 332 -12.71 -21.97 -1.60
CA ILE A 332 -12.29 -20.72 -2.23
C ILE A 332 -11.03 -20.27 -1.50
N PRO A 333 -9.87 -20.22 -2.16
CA PRO A 333 -8.64 -19.84 -1.48
C PRO A 333 -8.65 -18.35 -1.14
N ILE A 334 -8.87 -18.03 0.13
CA ILE A 334 -8.92 -16.66 0.64
C ILE A 334 -7.70 -16.41 1.52
N CYS A 335 -7.06 -15.26 1.33
CA CYS A 335 -5.97 -14.79 2.17
C CYS A 335 -6.38 -14.65 3.63
N ASP A 336 -5.41 -14.81 4.53
CA ASP A 336 -5.61 -14.61 5.94
C ASP A 336 -5.94 -13.14 6.30
N ILE A 337 -6.46 -12.95 7.52
CA ILE A 337 -6.93 -11.63 7.97
C ILE A 337 -5.81 -10.57 8.09
N ILE A 338 -4.57 -10.98 8.36
CA ILE A 338 -3.44 -10.04 8.42
C ILE A 338 -3.14 -9.55 7.00
N GLN A 339 -3.15 -10.45 6.03
CA GLN A 339 -3.00 -10.07 4.63
C GLN A 339 -4.13 -9.17 4.16
N CYS A 340 -5.38 -9.50 4.50
CA CYS A 340 -6.53 -8.66 4.16
C CYS A 340 -6.40 -7.24 4.77
N TYR A 341 -5.92 -7.13 6.01
CA TYR A 341 -5.60 -5.85 6.65
C TYR A 341 -4.55 -5.07 5.84
N LEU A 342 -3.43 -5.70 5.48
CA LEU A 342 -2.36 -5.07 4.71
C LEU A 342 -2.84 -4.63 3.32
N ASP A 343 -3.71 -5.42 2.69
CA ASP A 343 -4.23 -5.17 1.35
C ASP A 343 -5.08 -3.91 1.27
N VAL A 344 -5.95 -3.71 2.25
CA VAL A 344 -6.91 -2.60 2.25
C VAL A 344 -6.36 -1.36 2.92
N ARG A 345 -5.41 -1.46 3.86
CA ARG A 345 -4.94 -0.33 4.69
C ARG A 345 -4.62 0.94 3.91
N HIS A 346 -4.02 0.80 2.72
CA HIS A 346 -3.59 1.93 1.88
C HIS A 346 -4.46 2.15 0.64
N LYS A 347 -5.60 1.47 0.54
CA LYS A 347 -6.55 1.67 -0.57
C LYS A 347 -7.32 2.98 -0.36
N ALA A 348 -7.41 3.78 -1.43
CA ALA A 348 -8.10 5.07 -1.42
C ALA A 348 -9.60 4.94 -1.12
N SER A 349 -10.21 3.81 -1.48
CA SER A 349 -11.62 3.48 -1.27
C SER A 349 -11.94 3.14 0.19
N ARG A 350 -11.78 4.08 1.12
CA ARG A 350 -12.05 3.90 2.57
C ARG A 350 -11.29 2.72 3.20
N GLY A 351 -10.16 2.35 2.61
CA GLY A 351 -9.35 1.22 3.05
C GLY A 351 -8.79 1.39 4.46
N MET A 352 -8.52 2.63 4.87
CA MET A 352 -8.15 2.96 6.24
C MET A 352 -9.24 2.59 7.25
N GLU A 353 -10.50 2.93 6.97
CA GLU A 353 -11.64 2.62 7.84
C GLU A 353 -11.87 1.11 7.96
N GLN A 354 -11.82 0.40 6.83
CA GLN A 354 -11.93 -1.06 6.81
C GLN A 354 -10.78 -1.73 7.59
N ALA A 355 -9.55 -1.24 7.44
CA ALA A 355 -8.39 -1.75 8.18
C ALA A 355 -8.51 -1.47 9.69
N ASP A 356 -9.00 -0.29 10.08
CA ASP A 356 -9.22 0.04 11.49
C ASP A 356 -10.31 -0.83 12.12
N PHE A 357 -11.37 -1.15 11.37
CA PHE A 357 -12.38 -2.14 11.79
C PHE A 357 -11.76 -3.53 12.02
N ILE A 358 -10.99 -4.04 11.05
CA ILE A 358 -10.30 -5.34 11.19
C ILE A 358 -9.38 -5.34 12.41
N LYS A 359 -8.60 -4.26 12.59
CA LYS A 359 -7.69 -4.10 13.72
C LYS A 359 -8.44 -4.21 15.04
N LYS A 360 -9.53 -3.45 15.22
CA LYS A 360 -10.28 -3.37 16.48
C LYS A 360 -11.20 -4.57 16.76
N SER A 361 -11.86 -5.09 15.73
CA SER A 361 -12.93 -6.09 15.88
C SER A 361 -12.44 -7.52 15.68
N VAL A 362 -11.27 -7.72 15.06
CA VAL A 362 -10.75 -9.05 14.74
C VAL A 362 -9.36 -9.29 15.30
N LEU A 363 -8.42 -8.35 15.19
CA LEU A 363 -7.02 -8.59 15.56
C LEU A 363 -6.71 -8.31 17.05
N LEU A 364 -7.27 -7.23 17.61
CA LEU A 364 -7.20 -6.87 19.03
C LEU A 364 -8.29 -7.59 19.83
#